data_AF-A0A7S3I4Y2-F1
#
_entry.id   AF-A0A7S3I4Y2-F1
#
_cell.length_a   1.000
_cell.length_b   1.000
_cell.length_c   1.000
_cell.angle_alpha   90.00
_cell.angle_beta   90.00
_cell.angle_gamma   90.00
#
_symmetry.space_group_name_H-M   'P 1'
#
loop_
_entity.id
_entity.type
_entity.pdbx_description
1 polymer ?
#
loop_
_entity_poly.entity_id
_entity_poly.type
_entity_poly.pdbx_seq_one_letter_code
_entity_poly.pdbx_strand_id
1 'polypeptide(L)'
;KILLPQEQMSKQDTNFTFDRVFDMNSNQKEVYDAAAKPIIDSVLDGFNGTIFAYGQTSSGKTHTMQGPSIEDIELQGIIPRMVRTVFTRIETASEDIMFSVHVSMVEIYNERIKDL
;
A
#
# COMPACT_ATOMS: atom_id res chain seq x y z
N LYS A 1 -8.57 -27.71 -43.85
CA LYS A 1 -7.99 -27.60 -42.49
C LYS A 1 -6.52 -27.22 -42.65
N ILE A 2 -6.22 -25.93 -42.68
CA ILE A 2 -4.85 -25.43 -42.76
C ILE A 2 -4.37 -25.31 -41.31
N LEU A 3 -3.41 -26.15 -40.92
CA LEU A 3 -2.77 -26.08 -39.61
C LEU A 3 -1.72 -24.95 -39.67
N LEU A 4 -1.93 -23.89 -38.90
CA LEU A 4 -0.89 -22.89 -38.64
C LEU A 4 0.14 -23.48 -37.67
N PRO A 5 1.44 -23.22 -37.84
CA PRO A 5 2.46 -23.62 -36.88
C PRO A 5 2.21 -22.92 -35.54
N GLN A 6 2.17 -23.69 -34.46
CA GLN A 6 2.22 -23.16 -33.11
C GLN A 6 3.64 -22.62 -32.90
N GLU A 7 3.83 -21.29 -32.98
CA GLU A 7 5.05 -20.66 -32.50
C GLU A 7 5.20 -21.01 -31.02
N GLN A 8 6.13 -21.92 -30.70
CA GLN A 8 6.58 -22.15 -29.34
C GLN A 8 7.35 -20.90 -28.91
N MET A 9 6.61 -19.98 -28.28
CA MET A 9 7.18 -18.80 -27.65
C MET A 9 8.07 -19.29 -26.50
N SER A 10 9.38 -19.39 -26.74
CA SER A 10 10.35 -19.67 -25.68
C SER A 10 10.18 -18.59 -24.62
N LYS A 11 9.76 -18.97 -23.40
CA LYS A 11 9.82 -18.06 -22.25
C LYS A 11 11.27 -17.60 -22.13
N GLN A 12 11.55 -16.37 -22.53
CA GLN A 12 12.82 -15.74 -22.16
C GLN A 12 12.80 -15.63 -20.65
N ASP A 13 13.81 -16.20 -19.99
CA ASP A 13 14.01 -16.06 -18.55
C ASP A 13 14.39 -14.60 -18.26
N THR A 14 13.37 -13.75 -18.16
CA THR A 14 13.51 -12.36 -17.73
C THR A 14 13.51 -12.34 -16.20
N ASN A 15 14.68 -12.06 -15.65
CA ASN A 15 14.82 -11.84 -14.21
C ASN A 15 14.36 -10.42 -13.86
N PHE A 16 13.52 -10.31 -12.84
CA PHE A 16 13.10 -9.04 -12.26
C PHE A 16 13.61 -8.96 -10.81
N THR A 17 14.13 -7.81 -10.42
CA THR A 17 14.65 -7.56 -9.07
C THR A 17 13.86 -6.44 -8.43
N PHE A 18 13.52 -6.64 -7.16
CA PHE A 18 12.76 -5.71 -6.33
C PHE A 18 13.38 -5.73 -4.92
N ASP A 19 13.15 -4.67 -4.14
CA ASP A 19 13.58 -4.63 -2.74
C ASP A 19 12.93 -5.77 -1.92
N ARG A 20 11.68 -6.11 -2.27
CA ARG A 20 10.96 -7.22 -1.66
C ARG A 20 9.90 -7.79 -2.61
N VAL A 21 9.68 -9.10 -2.51
CA VAL A 21 8.62 -9.82 -3.22
C VAL A 21 7.77 -10.54 -2.18
N PHE A 22 6.46 -10.31 -2.22
CA PHE A 22 5.48 -10.96 -1.34
C PHE A 22 4.77 -12.06 -2.12
N ASP A 23 4.69 -13.25 -1.52
CA ASP A 23 3.99 -14.39 -2.10
C ASP A 23 2.51 -14.42 -1.65
N MET A 24 1.77 -15.44 -2.07
CA MET A 24 0.35 -15.58 -1.72
C MET A 24 0.10 -15.88 -0.24
N ASN A 25 1.13 -16.25 0.53
CA ASN A 25 1.01 -16.54 1.95
C ASN A 25 1.30 -15.31 2.81
N SER A 26 1.84 -14.26 2.20
CA SER A 26 2.17 -13.00 2.87
C SER A 26 0.90 -12.31 3.34
N ASN A 27 0.82 -11.99 4.63
CA ASN A 27 -0.35 -11.36 5.23
C ASN A 27 -0.27 -9.83 5.16
N GLN A 28 -1.40 -9.16 5.45
CA GLN A 28 -1.51 -7.70 5.38
C GLN A 28 -0.55 -6.97 6.33
N LYS A 29 -0.28 -7.57 7.49
CA LYS A 29 0.65 -7.01 8.48
C LYS A 29 2.08 -7.05 7.95
N GLU A 30 2.50 -8.13 7.33
CA GLU A 30 3.85 -8.27 6.75
C GLU A 30 4.08 -7.25 5.62
N VAL A 31 3.09 -7.03 4.75
CA VAL A 31 3.15 -6.02 3.70
C VAL A 31 3.26 -4.62 4.32
N TYR A 32 2.44 -4.32 5.33
CA TYR A 32 2.49 -3.04 6.04
C TYR A 32 3.84 -2.78 6.71
N ASP A 33 4.35 -3.75 7.48
CA ASP A 33 5.59 -3.62 8.25
C ASP A 33 6.81 -3.39 7.33
N ALA A 34 6.79 -3.99 6.15
CA ALA A 34 7.90 -3.90 5.20
C ALA A 34 7.80 -2.68 4.27
N ALA A 35 6.61 -2.33 3.78
CA ALA A 35 6.45 -1.31 2.74
C ALA A 35 6.04 0.07 3.29
N ALA A 36 5.23 0.12 4.35
CA ALA A 36 4.59 1.36 4.81
C ALA A 36 5.19 1.88 6.12
N LYS A 37 5.45 1.01 7.10
CA LYS A 37 5.92 1.41 8.43
C LYS A 37 7.18 2.30 8.40
N PRO A 38 8.24 2.00 7.61
CA PRO A 38 9.43 2.87 7.55
C PRO A 38 9.13 4.27 7.02
N ILE A 39 8.16 4.40 6.11
CA ILE A 39 7.75 5.69 5.55
C ILE A 39 7.01 6.50 6.62
N ILE A 40 6.17 5.84 7.42
CA ILE A 40 5.39 6.49 8.48
C ILE A 40 6.31 6.97 9.60
N ASP A 41 7.29 6.17 9.99
CA ASP A 41 8.33 6.57 10.94
C ASP A 41 9.07 7.82 10.42
N SER A 42 9.43 7.85 9.13
CA SER A 42 10.06 9.02 8.50
C SER A 42 9.14 10.26 8.49
N VAL A 43 7.84 10.07 8.29
CA VAL A 43 6.86 11.17 8.34
C VAL A 43 6.75 11.78 9.73
N LEU A 44 6.78 10.94 10.76
CA LEU A 44 6.74 11.37 12.16
C LEU A 44 8.04 12.09 12.57
N ASP A 45 9.15 11.81 11.90
CA ASP A 45 10.43 12.53 12.04
C ASP A 45 10.47 13.85 11.23
N GLY A 46 9.38 14.22 10.54
CA GLY A 46 9.24 15.49 9.83
C GLY A 46 9.56 15.43 8.34
N PHE A 47 9.68 14.25 7.73
CA PHE A 47 9.88 14.09 6.29
C PHE A 47 8.56 13.86 5.54
N ASN A 48 8.58 14.03 4.21
CA ASN A 48 7.43 13.69 3.38
C ASN A 48 7.49 12.21 2.97
N GLY A 49 6.34 11.54 2.99
CA GLY A 49 6.19 10.14 2.56
C GLY A 49 5.10 9.98 1.51
N THR A 50 5.27 9.04 0.58
CA THR A 50 4.25 8.72 -0.43
C THR A 50 4.23 7.23 -0.72
N ILE A 51 3.03 6.64 -0.76
CA ILE A 51 2.81 5.21 -1.04
C ILE A 51 1.84 5.11 -2.22
N PHE A 52 2.24 4.34 -3.24
CA PHE A 52 1.38 4.03 -4.38
C PHE A 52 1.10 2.53 -4.46
N ALA A 53 -0.14 2.19 -4.77
CA ALA A 53 -0.51 0.84 -5.21
C ALA A 53 -0.72 0.84 -6.72
N TYR A 54 0.07 0.07 -7.45
CA TYR A 54 0.03 -0.01 -8.91
C TYR A 54 -0.25 -1.44 -9.37
N GLY A 55 -0.99 -1.58 -10.47
CA GLY A 55 -1.34 -2.87 -11.07
C GLY A 55 -2.67 -2.82 -11.82
N GLN A 56 -2.95 -3.87 -12.60
CA GLN A 56 -4.19 -4.00 -13.35
C GLN A 56 -5.43 -4.16 -12.45
N THR A 57 -6.63 -4.03 -13.01
CA THR A 57 -7.88 -4.34 -12.29
C THR A 57 -7.82 -5.77 -11.74
N SER A 58 -8.38 -5.99 -10.54
CA SER A 58 -8.32 -7.27 -9.82
C SER A 58 -6.92 -7.72 -9.36
N SER A 59 -5.87 -6.87 -9.44
CA SER A 59 -4.51 -7.22 -8.96
C SER A 59 -4.29 -7.07 -7.45
N GLY A 60 -5.33 -6.75 -6.66
CA GLY A 60 -5.21 -6.61 -5.20
C GLY A 60 -4.81 -5.23 -4.67
N LYS A 61 -4.84 -4.16 -5.49
CA LYS A 61 -4.54 -2.78 -5.03
C LYS A 61 -5.40 -2.33 -3.84
N THR A 62 -6.73 -2.43 -3.97
CA THR A 62 -7.68 -2.06 -2.91
C THR A 62 -7.54 -2.96 -1.69
N HIS A 63 -7.34 -4.27 -1.91
CA HIS A 63 -7.04 -5.21 -0.85
C HIS A 63 -5.80 -4.79 -0.05
N THR A 64 -4.72 -4.39 -0.71
CA THR A 64 -3.48 -3.95 -0.05
C THR A 64 -3.66 -2.62 0.69
N MET A 65 -4.30 -1.62 0.08
CA MET A 65 -4.42 -0.28 0.66
C MET A 65 -5.46 -0.19 1.78
N GLN A 66 -6.65 -0.77 1.60
CA GLN A 66 -7.76 -0.67 2.56
C GLN A 66 -7.92 -1.95 3.39
N GLY A 67 -7.74 -3.11 2.76
CA GLY A 67 -8.02 -4.41 3.37
C GLY A 67 -9.43 -4.93 3.08
N PRO A 68 -9.66 -6.26 3.22
CA PRO A 68 -10.99 -6.86 3.11
C PRO A 68 -11.98 -6.37 4.17
N SER A 69 -11.49 -6.04 5.36
CA SER A 69 -12.30 -5.56 6.48
C SER A 69 -11.49 -4.56 7.30
N ILE A 70 -12.12 -3.43 7.63
CA ILE A 70 -11.54 -2.42 8.52
C ILE A 70 -11.74 -2.83 9.99
N GLU A 71 -12.74 -3.65 10.30
CA GLU A 71 -13.01 -4.08 11.67
C GLU A 71 -12.08 -5.20 12.14
N ASP A 72 -11.59 -6.02 11.20
CA ASP A 72 -10.68 -7.12 11.47
C ASP A 72 -9.21 -6.65 11.41
N ILE A 73 -8.54 -6.66 12.57
CA ILE A 73 -7.16 -6.21 12.74
C ILE A 73 -6.17 -6.98 11.86
N GLU A 74 -6.43 -8.25 11.54
CA GLU A 74 -5.55 -9.05 10.69
C GLU A 74 -5.78 -8.76 9.20
N LEU A 75 -6.98 -8.36 8.82
CA LEU A 75 -7.35 -8.08 7.42
C LEU A 75 -7.17 -6.61 7.01
N GLN A 76 -7.08 -5.69 7.96
CA GLN A 76 -6.79 -4.27 7.70
C GLN A 76 -5.59 -4.09 6.75
N GLY A 77 -5.74 -3.23 5.75
CA GLY A 77 -4.67 -2.86 4.81
C GLY A 77 -3.76 -1.75 5.34
N ILE A 78 -3.00 -1.12 4.44
CA ILE A 78 -2.01 -0.09 4.78
C ILE A 78 -2.64 1.15 5.45
N ILE A 79 -3.69 1.71 4.87
CA ILE A 79 -4.31 2.98 5.33
C ILE A 79 -4.79 2.88 6.80
N PRO A 80 -5.66 1.91 7.18
CA PRO A 80 -6.12 1.83 8.57
C PRO A 80 -4.99 1.54 9.57
N ARG A 81 -3.99 0.73 9.20
CA ARG A 81 -2.81 0.45 10.05
C ARG A 81 -1.93 1.69 10.25
N MET A 82 -1.75 2.48 9.18
CA MET A 82 -1.01 3.73 9.21
C MET A 82 -1.68 4.74 10.15
N VAL A 83 -2.99 4.94 10.00
CA VAL A 83 -3.76 5.84 10.87
C VAL A 83 -3.59 5.44 12.33
N ARG A 84 -3.77 4.14 12.65
CA ARG A 84 -3.55 3.64 14.02
C ARG A 84 -2.14 3.93 14.51
N THR A 85 -1.12 3.70 13.69
CA THR A 85 0.29 3.89 14.08
C THR A 85 0.60 5.36 14.35
N VAL A 86 0.09 6.27 13.52
CA VAL A 86 0.23 7.72 13.74
C VAL A 86 -0.38 8.13 15.08
N PHE A 87 -1.62 7.73 15.35
CA PHE A 87 -2.29 8.09 16.61
C PHE A 87 -1.63 7.43 17.84
N THR A 88 -1.18 6.17 17.74
CA THR A 88 -0.38 5.54 18.80
C THR A 88 0.92 6.30 19.06
N ARG A 89 1.58 6.85 18.02
CA ARG A 89 2.79 7.66 18.21
C ARG A 89 2.48 8.97 18.91
N ILE A 90 1.37 9.62 18.57
CA ILE A 90 0.91 10.85 19.21
C ILE A 90 0.61 10.60 20.69
N GLU A 91 -0.09 9.51 21.02
CA GLU A 91 -0.43 9.14 22.40
C GLU A 91 0.79 8.80 23.26
N THR A 92 1.87 8.30 22.65
CA THR A 92 3.10 7.91 23.34
C THR A 92 4.21 8.95 23.26
N ALA A 93 3.94 10.10 22.64
CA ALA A 93 4.87 11.21 22.56
C ALA A 93 4.97 11.95 23.91
N SER A 94 6.04 12.72 24.07
CA SER A 94 6.25 13.53 25.26
C SER A 94 5.21 14.66 25.35
N GLU A 95 4.79 14.99 26.58
CA GLU A 95 3.70 15.96 26.84
C GLU A 95 4.01 17.39 26.35
N ASP A 96 5.27 17.72 26.10
CA ASP A 96 5.72 18.99 25.55
C ASP A 96 5.51 19.13 24.02
N ILE A 97 5.08 18.06 23.35
CA ILE A 97 4.84 18.06 21.90
C ILE A 97 3.34 18.23 21.62
N MET A 98 2.99 19.29 20.89
CA MET A 98 1.63 19.49 20.38
C MET A 98 1.49 18.99 18.95
N PHE A 99 0.48 18.15 18.70
CA PHE A 99 0.18 17.61 17.39
C PHE A 99 -1.07 18.26 16.79
N SER A 100 -1.04 18.48 15.48
CA SER A 100 -2.22 18.84 14.68
C SER A 100 -2.24 17.97 13.44
N VAL A 101 -3.28 17.15 13.28
CA VAL A 101 -3.40 16.18 12.19
C VAL A 101 -4.52 16.63 11.27
N HIS A 102 -4.22 16.75 9.98
CA HIS A 102 -5.19 17.08 8.94
C HIS A 102 -5.24 15.95 7.91
N VAL A 103 -6.43 15.61 7.44
CA VAL A 103 -6.65 14.58 6.41
C VAL A 103 -7.48 15.18 5.29
N SER A 104 -7.11 14.85 4.06
CA SER A 104 -7.86 15.20 2.85
C SER A 104 -7.91 13.98 1.95
N MET A 105 -9.06 13.74 1.31
CA MET A 105 -9.26 12.60 0.41
C MET A 105 -9.79 13.12 -0.92
N VAL A 106 -9.07 12.79 -2.00
CA VAL A 106 -9.37 13.30 -3.33
C VAL A 106 -9.33 12.15 -4.34
N GLU A 107 -10.28 12.14 -5.27
CA GLU A 107 -10.25 11.27 -6.43
C GLU A 107 -9.93 12.05 -7.71
N ILE A 108 -9.16 11.42 -8.59
CA ILE A 108 -8.91 11.92 -9.95
C ILE A 108 -9.58 10.94 -10.90
N TYR A 109 -10.63 11.39 -11.60
CA TYR A 109 -11.36 10.61 -12.59
C TYR A 109 -11.57 11.42 -13.86
N ASN A 110 -11.13 10.88 -15.00
CA ASN A 110 -11.19 11.55 -16.30
C ASN A 110 -10.61 12.97 -16.27
N GLU A 111 -9.40 13.10 -15.72
CA GLU A 111 -8.68 14.38 -15.54
C GLU A 111 -9.42 15.43 -14.68
N ARG A 112 -10.47 15.02 -13.96
CA ARG A 112 -11.19 15.87 -13.03
C ARG A 112 -10.90 15.47 -11.60
N ILE A 113 -10.63 16.49 -10.79
CA ILE A 113 -10.42 16.37 -9.36
C ILE A 113 -11.77 16.47 -8.67
N LYS A 114 -12.07 15.53 -7.78
CA LYS A 114 -13.25 15.55 -6.92
C LYS A 114 -12.82 15.29 -5.47
N ASP A 115 -13.29 16.16 -4.59
CA ASP A 115 -13.15 16.01 -3.14
C ASP A 115 -14.13 14.92 -2.64
N LEU A 116 -13.73 14.14 -1.63
CA LEU A 116 -14.47 12.98 -1.13
C LEU A 116 -14.90 13.13 0.33
#